data_AF-A0A7S0BPQ0-F1
#
_entry.id   AF-A0A7S0BPQ0-F1
#
_cell.length_a   1.000
_cell.length_b   1.000
_cell.length_c   1.000
_cell.angle_alpha   90.00
_cell.angle_beta   90.00
_cell.angle_gamma   90.00
#
_symmetry.space_group_name_H-M   'P 1'
#
loop_
_entity.id
_entity.type
_entity.pdbx_description
1 polymer ?
#
loop_
_entity_poly.entity_id
_entity_poly.type
_entity_poly.pdbx_seq_one_letter_code
_entity_poly.pdbx_strand_id
1 'polypeptide(L)'
;AQATFFIEYFVVDLIMEDGECRGCVALCLEDGTFHRFRANVTVIATGGYGRAYFSATSAHSCTGDGNAMVSRAGLPLEDLEFIQFHPTGIYGAGCLITEGARGEGGFLKNRNGERFMERYAPSAKDLASRDIVSRAMQMEILQGRGCGPDKDHIHLHLDHLPPSLLKERLPSIMETAKVFARVDMTKQAVPVLPTVHYNMGGIPTNYKGEVLTLDEHGNTTVVPGLMAAGEAACA
;
A
#
# COMPACT_ATOMS: atom_id res chain seq x y z
N ALA A 1 -24.89 3.44 -19.95
CA ALA A 1 -25.02 4.44 -18.87
C ALA A 1 -23.90 5.45 -19.03
N GLN A 2 -24.18 6.75 -18.89
CA GLN A 2 -23.19 7.83 -18.98
C GLN A 2 -22.72 8.18 -17.57
N ALA A 3 -21.40 8.16 -17.33
CA ALA A 3 -20.83 8.61 -16.06
C ALA A 3 -20.54 10.12 -16.13
N THR A 4 -20.81 10.84 -15.03
CA THR A 4 -20.44 12.25 -14.88
C THR A 4 -19.24 12.32 -13.94
N PHE A 5 -18.18 13.00 -14.37
CA PHE A 5 -16.95 13.14 -13.59
C PHE A 5 -16.84 14.55 -13.02
N PHE A 6 -16.56 14.63 -11.72
CA PHE A 6 -16.22 15.87 -11.01
C PHE A 6 -14.74 15.77 -10.63
N ILE A 7 -13.88 16.24 -11.53
CA ILE A 7 -12.42 16.11 -11.40
C ILE A 7 -11.91 17.23 -10.50
N GLU A 8 -10.93 16.93 -9.63
CA GLU A 8 -10.39 17.87 -8.62
C GLU A 8 -11.45 18.39 -7.64
N TYR A 9 -12.32 17.48 -7.20
CA TYR A 9 -13.23 17.70 -6.06
C TYR A 9 -12.72 16.93 -4.85
N PHE A 10 -12.45 17.65 -3.75
CA PHE A 10 -12.01 17.06 -2.50
C PHE A 10 -13.21 16.78 -1.60
N VAL A 11 -13.54 15.51 -1.38
CA VAL A 11 -14.66 15.13 -0.50
C VAL A 11 -14.27 15.39 0.95
N VAL A 12 -15.08 16.19 1.65
CA VAL A 12 -14.80 16.62 3.02
C VAL A 12 -15.43 15.67 4.03
N ASP A 13 -16.72 15.39 3.89
CA ASP A 13 -17.47 14.51 4.80
C ASP A 13 -18.69 13.87 4.14
N LEU A 14 -19.15 12.78 4.77
CA LEU A 14 -20.41 12.12 4.44
C LEU A 14 -21.60 12.91 4.97
N ILE A 15 -22.72 12.86 4.26
CA ILE A 15 -24.00 13.38 4.74
C ILE A 15 -24.75 12.21 5.36
N MET A 16 -24.79 12.16 6.70
CA MET A 16 -25.49 11.12 7.45
C MET A 16 -26.82 11.65 8.00
N GLU A 17 -27.89 10.86 7.88
CA GLU A 17 -29.22 11.16 8.41
C GLU A 17 -29.88 9.86 8.89
N ASP A 18 -30.29 9.80 10.17
CA ASP A 18 -30.92 8.62 10.79
C ASP A 18 -30.14 7.30 10.59
N GLY A 19 -28.80 7.38 10.60
CA GLY A 19 -27.91 6.23 10.39
C GLY A 19 -27.72 5.81 8.92
N GLU A 20 -28.33 6.51 7.97
CA GLU A 20 -28.20 6.28 6.53
C GLU A 20 -27.27 7.33 5.88
N CYS A 21 -26.41 6.90 4.96
CA CYS A 21 -25.62 7.81 4.14
C CYS A 21 -26.47 8.35 2.97
N ARG A 22 -26.63 9.67 2.90
CA ARG A 22 -27.41 10.40 1.90
C ARG A 22 -26.54 11.06 0.82
N GLY A 23 -25.23 10.80 0.81
CA GLY A 23 -24.28 11.44 -0.09
C GLY A 23 -23.05 12.00 0.61
N CYS A 24 -22.44 13.03 0.01
CA CYS A 24 -21.26 13.70 0.55
C CYS A 24 -21.24 15.21 0.27
N VAL A 25 -20.40 15.91 1.05
CA VAL A 25 -20.02 17.30 0.80
C VAL A 25 -18.61 17.31 0.22
N ALA A 26 -18.38 18.08 -0.84
CA ALA A 26 -17.05 18.23 -1.43
C ALA A 26 -16.72 19.69 -1.72
N LEU A 27 -15.43 20.00 -1.73
CA LEU A 27 -14.84 21.26 -2.14
C LEU A 27 -14.35 21.13 -3.59
N CYS A 28 -14.83 22.00 -4.48
CA CYS A 28 -14.25 22.16 -5.80
C CYS A 28 -12.91 22.89 -5.66
N LEU A 29 -11.81 22.24 -6.04
CA LEU A 29 -10.47 22.81 -5.88
C LEU A 29 -10.18 23.94 -6.88
N GLU A 30 -10.89 23.97 -8.01
CA GLU A 30 -10.71 25.00 -9.05
C GLU A 30 -11.28 26.36 -8.62
N ASP A 31 -12.47 26.38 -8.01
CA ASP A 31 -13.20 27.64 -7.72
C ASP A 31 -13.50 27.87 -6.23
N GLY A 32 -13.17 26.91 -5.36
CA GLY A 32 -13.36 26.99 -3.90
C GLY A 32 -14.81 26.83 -3.45
N THR A 33 -15.74 26.46 -4.33
CA THR A 33 -17.15 26.28 -3.97
C THR A 33 -17.42 24.94 -3.27
N PHE A 34 -18.38 24.94 -2.35
CA PHE A 34 -18.87 23.71 -1.73
C PHE A 34 -20.05 23.13 -2.50
N HIS A 35 -20.00 21.82 -2.71
CA HIS A 35 -21.03 21.04 -3.40
C HIS A 35 -21.59 19.96 -2.49
N ARG A 36 -22.89 19.72 -2.61
CA ARG A 36 -23.57 18.58 -1.96
C ARG A 36 -23.99 17.60 -3.04
N PHE A 37 -23.40 16.42 -3.01
CA PHE A 37 -23.77 15.32 -3.89
C PHE A 37 -24.75 14.44 -3.13
N ARG A 38 -26.04 14.49 -3.50
CA ARG A 38 -27.07 13.62 -2.94
C ARG A 38 -27.13 12.33 -3.74
N ALA A 39 -27.14 11.19 -3.07
CA ALA A 39 -27.19 9.88 -3.71
C ALA A 39 -27.95 8.87 -2.85
N ASN A 40 -28.55 7.88 -3.49
CA ASN A 40 -29.15 6.72 -2.81
C ASN A 40 -28.08 5.76 -2.29
N VAL A 41 -26.91 5.72 -2.96
CA VAL A 41 -25.77 4.90 -2.58
C VAL A 41 -24.50 5.71 -2.82
N THR A 42 -23.64 5.77 -1.80
CA THR A 42 -22.31 6.39 -1.83
C THR A 42 -21.25 5.31 -1.70
N VAL A 43 -20.32 5.24 -2.65
CA VAL A 43 -19.22 4.27 -2.64
C VAL A 43 -17.91 4.97 -2.30
N ILE A 44 -17.26 4.55 -1.23
CA ILE A 44 -15.91 5.03 -0.84
C ILE A 44 -14.86 4.14 -1.49
N ALA A 45 -14.04 4.73 -2.36
CA ALA A 45 -12.93 4.06 -3.04
C ALA A 45 -11.67 4.95 -3.06
N THR A 46 -11.35 5.54 -1.91
CA THR A 46 -10.35 6.62 -1.76
C THR A 46 -8.91 6.14 -1.57
N GLY A 47 -8.67 4.82 -1.55
CA GLY A 47 -7.35 4.23 -1.35
C GLY A 47 -6.90 4.20 0.11
N GLY A 48 -5.63 3.84 0.34
CA GLY A 48 -5.05 3.72 1.68
C GLY A 48 -4.51 5.01 2.30
N TYR A 49 -3.79 4.83 3.41
CA TYR A 49 -3.27 5.85 4.32
C TYR A 49 -1.77 5.65 4.63
N GLY A 50 -1.00 5.13 3.67
CA GLY A 50 0.44 4.91 3.85
C GLY A 50 1.24 6.18 4.21
N ARG A 51 0.73 7.38 3.90
CA ARG A 51 1.37 8.66 4.30
C ARG A 51 1.27 9.01 5.77
N ALA A 52 0.63 8.17 6.59
CA ALA A 52 0.80 8.21 8.03
C ALA A 52 2.25 7.86 8.47
N TYR A 53 3.05 7.25 7.58
CA TYR A 53 4.43 6.87 7.85
C TYR A 53 5.45 7.79 7.18
N PHE A 54 6.61 7.91 7.82
CA PHE A 54 7.73 8.69 7.31
C PHE A 54 8.27 8.16 5.99
N SER A 55 8.38 6.83 5.86
CA SER A 55 8.81 6.14 4.64
C SER A 55 7.71 5.19 4.16
N ALA A 56 7.19 5.46 2.97
CA ALA A 56 6.16 4.66 2.32
C ALA A 56 6.33 4.69 0.80
N THR A 57 5.92 3.62 0.12
CA THR A 57 5.86 3.59 -1.35
C THR A 57 4.69 4.42 -1.89
N SER A 58 3.73 4.77 -1.02
CA SER A 58 2.48 5.40 -1.36
C SER A 58 2.67 6.81 -1.92
N ALA A 59 1.80 7.21 -2.85
CA ALA A 59 1.76 8.57 -3.35
C ALA A 59 1.49 9.57 -2.21
N HIS A 60 1.79 10.85 -2.43
CA HIS A 60 1.47 11.90 -1.45
C HIS A 60 -0.03 12.05 -1.20
N SER A 61 -0.87 11.60 -2.13
CA SER A 61 -2.32 11.62 -2.05
C SER A 61 -2.94 10.43 -1.28
N CYS A 62 -2.14 9.48 -0.78
CA CYS A 62 -2.65 8.34 0.00
C CYS A 62 -2.78 8.72 1.49
N THR A 63 -3.78 9.54 1.81
CA THR A 63 -3.96 10.21 3.12
C THR A 63 -5.09 9.64 3.98
N GLY A 64 -5.80 8.61 3.53
CA GLY A 64 -6.86 7.96 4.31
C GLY A 64 -8.16 8.75 4.42
N ASP A 65 -8.45 9.61 3.44
CA ASP A 65 -9.57 10.56 3.54
C ASP A 65 -10.91 9.83 3.73
N GLY A 66 -11.13 8.71 3.06
CA GLY A 66 -12.35 7.90 3.22
C GLY A 66 -12.48 7.26 4.60
N ASN A 67 -11.39 6.67 5.10
CA ASN A 67 -11.37 6.11 6.45
C ASN A 67 -11.65 7.19 7.50
N ALA A 68 -11.08 8.38 7.32
CA ALA A 68 -11.29 9.51 8.21
C ALA A 68 -12.74 10.03 8.16
N MET A 69 -13.38 10.08 6.97
CA MET A 69 -14.79 10.43 6.83
C MET A 69 -15.70 9.44 7.56
N VAL A 70 -15.45 8.14 7.44
CA VAL A 70 -16.20 7.09 8.15
C VAL A 70 -16.02 7.22 9.66
N SER A 71 -14.79 7.44 10.12
CA SER A 71 -14.51 7.67 11.55
C SER A 71 -15.22 8.92 12.10
N ARG A 72 -15.21 10.04 11.36
CA ARG A 72 -15.94 11.26 11.75
C ARG A 72 -17.46 11.08 11.76
N ALA A 73 -17.99 10.20 10.91
CA ALA A 73 -19.39 9.80 10.93
C ALA A 73 -19.77 8.89 12.13
N GLY A 74 -18.81 8.57 13.01
CA GLY A 74 -19.02 7.71 14.18
C GLY A 74 -19.10 6.21 13.83
N LEU A 75 -18.69 5.83 12.62
CA LEU A 75 -18.69 4.45 12.15
C LEU A 75 -17.32 3.79 12.41
N PRO A 76 -17.28 2.46 12.60
CA PRO A 76 -16.06 1.75 12.91
C PRO A 76 -15.10 1.67 11.72
N LEU A 77 -13.83 1.47 12.05
CA LEU A 77 -12.80 0.97 11.15
C LEU A 77 -12.29 -0.36 11.70
N GLU A 78 -11.76 -1.21 10.83
CA GLU A 78 -11.33 -2.57 11.16
C GLU A 78 -9.86 -2.76 10.78
N ASP A 79 -9.13 -3.52 11.58
CA ASP A 79 -7.78 -4.05 11.27
C ASP A 79 -6.70 -3.00 10.95
N LEU A 80 -6.85 -1.76 11.43
CA LEU A 80 -5.94 -0.64 11.12
C LEU A 80 -4.49 -0.87 11.57
N GLU A 81 -4.26 -1.76 12.53
CA GLU A 81 -2.93 -2.16 12.98
C GLU A 81 -2.17 -3.02 11.95
N PHE A 82 -2.89 -3.63 11.00
CA PHE A 82 -2.29 -4.48 9.98
C PHE A 82 -1.79 -3.61 8.81
N ILE A 83 -0.53 -3.19 8.94
CA ILE A 83 0.18 -2.38 7.95
C ILE A 83 1.20 -3.24 7.21
N GLN A 84 1.10 -3.28 5.89
CA GLN A 84 2.00 -4.08 5.07
C GLN A 84 3.29 -3.32 4.79
N PHE A 85 4.41 -3.95 5.13
CA PHE A 85 5.72 -3.55 4.66
C PHE A 85 6.08 -4.36 3.43
N HIS A 86 6.15 -3.72 2.27
CA HIS A 86 6.67 -4.38 1.07
C HIS A 86 8.18 -4.59 1.23
N PRO A 87 8.71 -5.80 0.96
CA PRO A 87 10.11 -6.10 1.25
C PRO A 87 11.11 -5.18 0.53
N THR A 88 10.81 -4.81 -0.71
CA THR A 88 11.77 -4.18 -1.61
C THR A 88 11.41 -2.74 -1.99
N GLY A 89 11.36 -1.82 -1.03
CA GLY A 89 11.41 -0.38 -1.32
C GLY A 89 12.86 0.08 -1.53
N ILE A 90 13.12 0.95 -2.51
CA ILE A 90 14.45 1.50 -2.77
C ILE A 90 14.92 2.27 -1.54
N TYR A 91 16.11 1.93 -1.06
CA TYR A 91 16.73 2.60 0.08
C TYR A 91 16.89 4.11 -0.18
N GLY A 92 16.55 4.94 0.81
CA GLY A 92 16.51 6.40 0.69
C GLY A 92 15.21 6.93 0.09
N ALA A 93 14.89 6.54 -1.15
CA ALA A 93 13.74 7.12 -1.89
C ALA A 93 12.37 6.52 -1.51
N GLY A 94 12.32 5.26 -1.07
CA GLY A 94 11.08 4.54 -0.74
C GLY A 94 10.29 4.05 -1.96
N CYS A 95 10.76 4.29 -3.19
CA CYS A 95 10.07 3.84 -4.41
C CYS A 95 10.02 2.31 -4.49
N LEU A 96 8.87 1.77 -4.91
CA LEU A 96 8.65 0.32 -5.00
C LEU A 96 9.53 -0.33 -6.08
N ILE A 97 10.24 -1.41 -5.71
CA ILE A 97 10.64 -2.45 -6.65
C ILE A 97 9.65 -3.60 -6.55
N THR A 98 8.99 -3.93 -7.67
CA THR A 98 7.96 -4.97 -7.73
C THR A 98 8.46 -6.32 -7.23
N GLU A 99 7.59 -7.05 -6.54
CA GLU A 99 7.80 -8.46 -6.18
C GLU A 99 8.04 -9.35 -7.41
N GLY A 100 7.53 -8.95 -8.59
CA GLY A 100 7.83 -9.60 -9.86
C GLY A 100 9.34 -9.73 -10.13
N ALA A 101 10.17 -8.84 -9.59
CA ALA A 101 11.63 -8.98 -9.67
C ALA A 101 12.14 -10.28 -9.02
N ARG A 102 11.57 -10.66 -7.86
CA ARG A 102 11.87 -11.94 -7.21
C ARG A 102 11.24 -13.11 -7.98
N GLY A 103 10.04 -12.89 -8.54
CA GLY A 103 9.35 -13.87 -9.39
C GLY A 103 10.15 -14.27 -10.64
N GLU A 104 10.87 -13.33 -11.25
CA GLU A 104 11.74 -13.55 -12.41
C GLU A 104 13.12 -14.15 -12.04
N GLY A 105 13.34 -14.49 -10.76
CA GLY A 105 14.56 -15.13 -10.28
C GLY A 105 15.48 -14.24 -9.44
N GLY A 106 15.11 -12.98 -9.21
CA GLY A 106 15.84 -12.10 -8.29
C GLY A 106 15.88 -12.63 -6.86
N PHE A 107 16.97 -12.36 -6.15
CA PHE A 107 17.15 -12.84 -4.78
C PHE A 107 17.84 -11.81 -3.87
N LEU A 108 17.61 -11.94 -2.56
CA LEU A 108 18.13 -11.05 -1.54
C LEU A 108 19.45 -11.58 -0.95
N LYS A 109 20.45 -10.71 -0.81
CA LYS A 109 21.71 -11.00 -0.11
C LYS A 109 22.03 -9.97 0.96
N ASN A 110 22.56 -10.46 2.07
CA ASN A 110 23.11 -9.62 3.14
C ASN A 110 24.57 -9.21 2.84
N ARG A 111 25.20 -8.44 3.73
CA ARG A 111 26.58 -7.96 3.53
C ARG A 111 27.64 -9.06 3.42
N ASN A 112 27.34 -10.26 3.92
CA ASN A 112 28.24 -11.40 3.89
C ASN A 112 28.10 -12.19 2.58
N GLY A 113 27.21 -11.76 1.67
CA GLY A 113 26.91 -12.45 0.41
C GLY A 113 25.96 -13.64 0.55
N GLU A 114 25.42 -13.89 1.76
CA GLU A 114 24.50 -14.99 2.04
C GLU A 114 23.12 -14.68 1.44
N ARG A 115 22.56 -15.65 0.70
CA ARG A 115 21.15 -15.64 0.29
C ARG A 115 20.27 -16.07 1.48
N PHE A 116 20.15 -15.19 2.45
CA PHE A 116 19.61 -15.50 3.78
C PHE A 116 18.16 -16.03 3.78
N MET A 117 17.36 -15.75 2.74
CA MET A 117 15.99 -16.29 2.65
C MET A 117 15.94 -17.83 2.58
N GLU A 118 17.01 -18.50 2.15
CA GLU A 118 17.12 -19.96 2.20
C GLU A 118 17.11 -20.50 3.65
N ARG A 119 17.53 -19.67 4.62
CA ARG A 119 17.50 -19.99 6.05
C ARG A 119 16.16 -19.67 6.70
N TYR A 120 15.53 -18.55 6.36
CA TYR A 120 14.25 -18.14 6.97
C TYR A 120 13.04 -18.84 6.37
N ALA A 121 13.07 -19.17 5.08
CA ALA A 121 11.99 -19.84 4.37
C ALA A 121 12.55 -20.88 3.40
N PRO A 122 13.00 -22.06 3.85
CA PRO A 122 13.72 -23.03 3.01
C PRO A 122 12.98 -23.44 1.73
N SER A 123 11.65 -23.59 1.81
CA SER A 123 10.79 -23.96 0.67
C SER A 123 10.60 -22.79 -0.30
N ALA A 124 10.04 -21.67 0.17
CA ALA A 124 9.63 -20.55 -0.68
C ALA A 124 10.76 -19.55 -0.99
N LYS A 125 11.80 -19.49 -0.16
CA LYS A 125 12.94 -18.58 -0.25
C LYS A 125 12.47 -17.13 -0.41
N ASP A 126 12.97 -16.44 -1.41
CA ASP A 126 12.61 -15.06 -1.73
C ASP A 126 11.14 -14.89 -2.15
N LEU A 127 10.40 -15.97 -2.44
CA LEU A 127 8.97 -15.94 -2.76
C LEU A 127 8.06 -16.27 -1.56
N ALA A 128 8.61 -16.25 -0.34
CA ALA A 128 7.79 -16.31 0.87
C ALA A 128 6.86 -15.09 0.98
N SER A 129 5.85 -15.17 1.86
CA SER A 129 4.91 -14.07 2.09
C SER A 129 5.64 -12.80 2.51
N ARG A 130 5.08 -11.64 2.13
CA ARG A 130 5.70 -10.32 2.33
C ARG A 130 6.10 -10.06 3.77
N ASP A 131 5.25 -10.46 4.71
CA ASP A 131 5.49 -10.29 6.15
C ASP A 131 6.71 -11.12 6.62
N ILE A 132 6.90 -12.35 6.11
CA ILE A 132 8.07 -13.18 6.41
C ILE A 132 9.34 -12.56 5.83
N VAL A 133 9.31 -12.18 4.54
CA VAL A 133 10.49 -11.60 3.86
C VAL A 133 10.90 -10.28 4.51
N SER A 134 9.93 -9.39 4.78
CA SER A 134 10.20 -8.10 5.44
C SER A 134 10.77 -8.28 6.85
N ARG A 135 10.24 -9.21 7.66
CA ARG A 135 10.82 -9.52 8.98
C ARG A 135 12.22 -10.10 8.87
N ALA A 136 12.46 -11.03 7.94
CA ALA A 136 13.77 -11.62 7.72
C ALA A 136 14.82 -10.56 7.36
N MET A 137 14.50 -9.65 6.43
CA MET A 137 15.36 -8.52 6.07
C MET A 137 15.68 -7.63 7.28
N GLN A 138 14.66 -7.27 8.07
CA GLN A 138 14.86 -6.45 9.25
C GLN A 138 15.74 -7.15 10.30
N MET A 139 15.58 -8.46 10.49
CA MET A 139 16.40 -9.24 11.40
C MET A 139 17.86 -9.32 10.95
N GLU A 140 18.13 -9.42 9.64
CA GLU A 140 19.51 -9.35 9.11
C GLU A 140 20.16 -8.00 9.45
N ILE A 141 19.42 -6.90 9.26
CA ILE A 141 19.90 -5.54 9.57
C ILE A 141 20.18 -5.39 11.07
N LEU A 142 19.22 -5.75 11.92
CA LEU A 142 19.35 -5.64 13.39
C LEU A 142 20.49 -6.51 13.96
N GLN A 143 20.79 -7.63 13.31
CA GLN A 143 21.91 -8.50 13.71
C GLN A 143 23.26 -8.07 13.07
N GLY A 144 23.33 -6.85 12.53
CA GLY A 144 24.55 -6.25 12.01
C GLY A 144 24.98 -6.76 10.63
N ARG A 145 24.11 -7.49 9.93
CA ARG A 145 24.37 -8.07 8.60
C ARG A 145 23.80 -7.24 7.45
N GLY A 146 23.31 -6.03 7.72
CA GLY A 146 22.93 -5.09 6.67
C GLY A 146 24.11 -4.59 5.82
N CYS A 147 23.79 -4.24 4.58
CA CYS A 147 24.66 -3.71 3.53
C CYS A 147 24.89 -2.19 3.68
N GLY A 148 25.82 -1.64 2.89
CA GLY A 148 26.17 -0.23 2.91
C GLY A 148 27.13 0.19 4.03
N PRO A 149 27.55 1.47 4.05
CA PRO A 149 28.40 2.02 5.09
C PRO A 149 27.72 1.94 6.47
N ASP A 150 26.41 2.18 6.52
CA ASP A 150 25.63 2.26 7.76
C ASP A 150 24.98 0.92 8.18
N LYS A 151 25.14 -0.13 7.37
CA LYS A 151 24.61 -1.48 7.61
C LYS A 151 23.10 -1.55 7.77
N ASP A 152 22.36 -0.76 7.01
CA ASP A 152 20.94 -0.45 7.25
C ASP A 152 19.98 -0.84 6.11
N HIS A 153 20.48 -1.56 5.10
CA HIS A 153 19.66 -2.09 4.00
C HIS A 153 20.14 -3.46 3.53
N ILE A 154 19.46 -4.04 2.55
CA ILE A 154 19.76 -5.33 1.93
C ILE A 154 19.93 -5.13 0.42
N HIS A 155 20.62 -6.05 -0.26
CA HIS A 155 20.77 -6.01 -1.71
C HIS A 155 19.83 -7.00 -2.41
N LEU A 156 19.07 -6.50 -3.39
CA LEU A 156 18.32 -7.29 -4.35
C LEU A 156 19.17 -7.50 -5.62
N HIS A 157 19.49 -8.75 -5.92
CA HIS A 157 20.32 -9.13 -7.05
C HIS A 157 19.48 -9.62 -8.23
N LEU A 158 19.70 -8.99 -9.38
CA LEU A 158 19.08 -9.32 -10.68
C LEU A 158 20.12 -9.35 -11.80
N ASP A 159 21.38 -9.03 -11.50
CA ASP A 159 22.50 -8.91 -12.42
C ASP A 159 22.90 -10.24 -13.11
N HIS A 160 22.45 -11.37 -12.55
CA HIS A 160 22.61 -12.69 -13.15
C HIS A 160 21.58 -13.01 -14.24
N LEU A 161 20.48 -12.25 -14.32
CA LEU A 161 19.44 -12.46 -15.32
C LEU A 161 19.85 -11.82 -16.65
N PRO A 162 19.43 -12.41 -17.81
CA PRO A 162 19.72 -11.83 -19.11
C PRO A 162 19.19 -10.38 -19.20
N PRO A 163 19.99 -9.40 -19.66
CA PRO A 163 19.52 -8.01 -19.79
C PRO A 163 18.29 -7.85 -20.70
N SER A 164 18.09 -8.75 -21.67
CA SER A 164 16.89 -8.79 -22.51
C SER A 164 15.63 -9.12 -21.71
N LEU A 165 15.71 -10.09 -20.78
CA LEU A 165 14.61 -10.47 -19.90
C LEU A 165 14.21 -9.29 -19.00
N LEU A 166 15.19 -8.62 -18.39
CA LEU A 166 14.94 -7.46 -17.53
C LEU A 166 14.25 -6.32 -18.30
N LYS A 167 14.66 -6.06 -19.54
CA LYS A 167 14.04 -5.03 -20.40
C LYS A 167 12.62 -5.40 -20.83
N GLU A 168 12.37 -6.68 -21.08
CA GLU A 168 11.04 -7.17 -21.49
C GLU A 168 10.06 -7.20 -20.31
N ARG A 169 10.47 -7.75 -19.17
CA ARG A 169 9.59 -8.07 -18.04
C ARG A 169 9.55 -6.99 -16.96
N LEU A 170 10.66 -6.26 -16.79
CA LEU A 170 10.88 -5.35 -15.67
C LEU A 170 11.32 -3.92 -16.10
N PRO A 171 10.84 -3.35 -17.23
CA PRO A 171 11.35 -2.09 -17.76
C PRO A 171 11.16 -0.91 -16.80
N SER A 172 9.99 -0.83 -16.15
CA SER A 172 9.67 0.29 -15.25
C SER A 172 10.58 0.33 -14.03
N ILE A 173 10.86 -0.82 -13.41
CA ILE A 173 11.74 -0.84 -12.23
C ILE A 173 13.21 -0.61 -12.59
N MET A 174 13.64 -0.98 -13.81
CA MET A 174 14.98 -0.63 -14.29
C MET A 174 15.19 0.88 -14.34
N GLU A 175 14.19 1.60 -14.85
CA GLU A 175 14.26 3.06 -14.87
C GLU A 175 14.19 3.63 -13.45
N THR A 176 13.29 3.14 -12.59
CA THR A 176 13.18 3.56 -11.19
C THR A 176 14.50 3.37 -10.43
N ALA A 177 15.14 2.20 -10.53
CA ALA A 177 16.42 1.94 -9.86
C ALA A 177 17.54 2.84 -10.38
N LYS A 178 17.56 3.10 -11.69
CA LYS A 178 18.52 4.02 -12.30
C LYS A 178 18.33 5.46 -11.84
N VAL A 179 17.09 5.94 -11.76
CA VAL A 179 16.78 7.32 -11.36
C VAL A 179 17.01 7.53 -9.86
N PHE A 180 16.46 6.65 -9.03
CA PHE A 180 16.37 6.88 -7.58
C PHE A 180 17.52 6.24 -6.78
N ALA A 181 18.13 5.16 -7.28
CA ALA A 181 19.27 4.52 -6.64
C ALA A 181 20.58 4.69 -7.41
N ARG A 182 20.55 5.25 -8.64
CA ARG A 182 21.71 5.34 -9.54
C ARG A 182 22.33 3.97 -9.86
N VAL A 183 21.49 2.92 -9.88
CA VAL A 183 21.91 1.53 -10.09
C VAL A 183 21.51 1.06 -11.48
N ASP A 184 22.46 0.46 -12.21
CA ASP A 184 22.18 -0.36 -13.38
C ASP A 184 21.93 -1.80 -12.93
N MET A 185 20.66 -2.21 -12.91
CA MET A 185 20.23 -3.53 -12.42
C MET A 185 20.82 -4.71 -13.20
N THR A 186 21.36 -4.47 -14.40
CA THR A 186 22.03 -5.50 -15.21
C THR A 186 23.47 -5.77 -14.75
N LYS A 187 24.01 -4.93 -13.85
CA LYS A 187 25.41 -4.97 -13.41
C LYS A 187 25.58 -4.97 -11.89
N GLN A 188 24.63 -4.40 -11.17
CA GLN A 188 24.73 -4.12 -9.74
C GLN A 188 23.41 -4.42 -9.05
N ALA A 189 23.52 -4.81 -7.77
CA ALA A 189 22.36 -5.05 -6.93
C ALA A 189 21.69 -3.75 -6.52
N VAL A 190 20.37 -3.80 -6.34
CA VAL A 190 19.57 -2.64 -5.89
C VAL A 190 19.54 -2.61 -4.35
N PRO A 191 19.88 -1.49 -3.70
CA PRO A 191 19.73 -1.35 -2.26
C PRO A 191 18.25 -1.21 -1.90
N VAL A 192 17.75 -2.11 -1.05
CA VAL A 192 16.35 -2.25 -0.70
C VAL A 192 16.13 -2.43 0.81
N LEU A 193 15.00 -1.94 1.30
CA LEU A 193 14.57 -2.04 2.70
C LEU A 193 13.04 -2.20 2.79
N PRO A 194 12.53 -2.95 3.78
CA PRO A 194 11.09 -3.02 4.04
C PRO A 194 10.46 -1.64 4.21
N THR A 195 9.47 -1.32 3.37
CA THR A 195 8.86 0.01 3.30
C THR A 195 7.33 -0.11 3.38
N VAL A 196 6.65 0.77 4.11
CA VAL A 196 5.18 0.77 4.20
C VAL A 196 4.58 0.88 2.80
N HIS A 197 3.60 0.03 2.50
CA HIS A 197 3.11 -0.14 1.14
C HIS A 197 1.60 -0.19 1.02
N TYR A 198 0.94 -0.99 1.85
CA TYR A 198 -0.48 -1.29 1.71
C TYR A 198 -1.15 -1.37 3.08
N ASN A 199 -2.39 -0.91 3.15
CA ASN A 199 -3.23 -0.97 4.34
C ASN A 199 -4.20 -2.15 4.26
N MET A 200 -4.04 -3.17 5.11
CA MET A 200 -5.01 -4.28 5.15
C MET A 200 -6.33 -3.85 5.80
N GLY A 201 -6.23 -3.11 6.90
CA GLY A 201 -7.39 -2.55 7.58
C GLY A 201 -7.97 -1.33 6.88
N GLY A 202 -9.27 -1.13 7.09
CA GLY A 202 -10.04 -0.08 6.46
C GLY A 202 -11.48 -0.03 6.94
N ILE A 203 -12.39 0.36 6.05
CA ILE A 203 -13.83 0.41 6.30
C ILE A 203 -14.40 -1.02 6.23
N PRO A 204 -14.95 -1.58 7.31
CA PRO A 204 -15.46 -2.95 7.30
C PRO A 204 -16.64 -3.08 6.34
N THR A 205 -16.60 -4.11 5.50
CA THR A 205 -17.65 -4.40 4.52
C THR A 205 -18.03 -5.87 4.54
N ASN A 206 -19.24 -6.19 4.09
CA ASN A 206 -19.54 -7.57 3.70
C ASN A 206 -19.01 -7.85 2.29
N TYR A 207 -19.12 -9.11 1.83
CA TYR A 207 -18.64 -9.54 0.51
C TYR A 207 -19.30 -8.81 -0.69
N LYS A 208 -20.38 -8.04 -0.47
CA LYS A 208 -21.05 -7.22 -1.49
C LYS A 208 -20.55 -5.77 -1.50
N GLY A 209 -19.68 -5.38 -0.56
CA GLY A 209 -19.17 -4.02 -0.39
C GLY A 209 -20.06 -3.11 0.45
N GLU A 210 -21.12 -3.62 1.09
CA GLU A 210 -21.96 -2.83 1.99
C GLU A 210 -21.20 -2.58 3.30
N VAL A 211 -21.12 -1.32 3.73
CA VAL A 211 -20.40 -0.96 4.96
C VAL A 211 -21.12 -1.53 6.18
N LEU A 212 -20.34 -2.04 7.13
CA LEU A 212 -20.83 -2.67 8.35
C LEU A 212 -20.62 -1.78 9.57
N THR A 213 -21.53 -1.87 10.53
CA THR A 213 -21.44 -1.28 11.87
C THR A 213 -22.00 -2.24 12.90
N LEU A 214 -21.96 -1.86 14.18
CA LEU A 214 -22.59 -2.60 15.28
C LEU A 214 -23.87 -1.89 15.73
N ASP A 215 -24.93 -2.66 15.96
CA ASP A 215 -26.15 -2.16 16.61
C ASP A 215 -25.95 -1.98 18.13
N GLU A 216 -26.98 -1.51 18.82
CA GLU A 216 -26.96 -1.32 20.29
C GLU A 216 -26.76 -2.62 21.11
N HIS A 217 -26.90 -3.77 20.47
CA HIS A 217 -26.70 -5.10 21.05
C HIS A 217 -25.35 -5.72 20.65
N GLY A 218 -24.55 -5.01 19.85
CA GLY A 218 -23.27 -5.50 19.35
C GLY A 218 -23.38 -6.45 18.16
N ASN A 219 -24.54 -6.56 17.50
CA ASN A 219 -24.68 -7.35 16.29
C ASN A 219 -24.24 -6.53 15.07
N THR A 220 -23.58 -7.20 14.13
CA THR A 220 -23.21 -6.60 12.85
C THR A 220 -24.46 -6.27 12.02
N THR A 221 -24.55 -5.03 11.55
CA THR A 221 -25.61 -4.54 10.65
C THR A 221 -25.01 -3.70 9.53
N VAL A 222 -25.74 -3.56 8.43
CA VAL A 222 -25.33 -2.70 7.30
C VAL A 222 -25.62 -1.24 7.59
N VAL A 223 -24.77 -0.34 7.09
CA VAL A 223 -25.02 1.10 7.05
C VAL A 223 -25.77 1.42 5.76
N PRO A 224 -27.08 1.76 5.80
CA PRO A 224 -27.84 2.01 4.59
C PRO A 224 -27.22 3.13 3.75
N GLY A 225 -27.23 2.95 2.43
CA GLY A 225 -26.72 3.95 1.48
C GLY A 225 -25.20 4.09 1.43
N LEU A 226 -24.42 3.29 2.18
CA LEU A 226 -22.96 3.39 2.20
C LEU A 226 -22.28 2.08 1.77
N MET A 227 -21.32 2.19 0.86
CA MET A 227 -20.49 1.10 0.39
C MET A 227 -19.01 1.51 0.42
N ALA A 228 -18.11 0.55 0.49
CA ALA A 228 -16.67 0.78 0.34
C ALA A 228 -16.03 -0.31 -0.53
N ALA A 229 -14.95 0.04 -1.24
CA ALA A 229 -14.21 -0.88 -2.08
C ALA A 229 -12.74 -0.45 -2.24
N GLY A 230 -11.91 -1.39 -2.68
CA GLY A 230 -10.46 -1.18 -2.84
C GLY A 230 -9.75 -1.07 -1.49
N GLU A 231 -8.57 -0.46 -1.47
CA GLU A 231 -7.71 -0.36 -0.27
C GLU A 231 -8.33 0.47 0.87
N ALA A 232 -9.36 1.27 0.60
CA ALA A 232 -10.09 1.97 1.65
C ALA A 232 -10.96 1.01 2.50
N ALA A 233 -11.30 -0.16 1.99
CA ALA A 233 -12.17 -1.15 2.61
C ALA A 233 -11.38 -2.28 3.29
N CYS A 234 -12.00 -2.87 4.32
CA CYS A 234 -11.65 -4.16 4.91
C CYS A 234 -12.78 -5.13 4.55
N ALA A 235 -12.48 -6.17 3.78
CA ALA A 235 -13.48 -7.03 3.12
C ALA A 235 -13.14 -8.51 3.26
#